data_AF-A0A9E3VK49-F1
#
_entry.id   AF-A0A9E3VK49-F1
#
_cell.length_a   1.000
_cell.length_b   1.000
_cell.length_c   1.000
_cell.angle_alpha   90.00
_cell.angle_beta   90.00
_cell.angle_gamma   90.00
#
_symmetry.space_group_name_H-M   'P 1'
#
loop_
_entity.id
_entity.type
_entity.pdbx_description
1 polymer ?
#
loop_
_entity_poly.entity_id
_entity_poly.type
_entity_poly.pdbx_seq_one_letter_code
_entity_poly.pdbx_strand_id
1 'polypeptide(L)' 'GATDAHLGVMWSMKNPDGSIMFAMPRGSVLRCFVLNHTIHHRAQLQVYLRLNDLPVPSIYGPTADDPTGNN' A
#
# COMPACT_ATOMS: atom_id res chain seq x y z
N GLY A 1 -16.09 -15.80 2.90
CA GLY A 1 -15.34 -14.67 3.50
C GLY A 1 -14.35 -15.21 4.51
N ALA A 2 -13.21 -14.53 4.71
CA ALA A 2 -12.28 -14.91 5.78
C ALA A 2 -12.85 -14.51 7.14
N THR A 3 -12.76 -15.38 8.14
CA THR A 3 -13.12 -15.08 9.53
C THR A 3 -11.96 -14.39 10.23
N ASP A 4 -12.22 -13.69 11.34
CA ASP A 4 -11.18 -13.00 12.10
C ASP A 4 -10.09 -13.97 12.62
N ALA A 5 -10.50 -15.20 12.96
CA ALA A 5 -9.57 -16.28 13.28
C ALA A 5 -8.56 -16.58 12.16
N HIS A 6 -8.94 -16.42 10.88
CA HIS A 6 -8.02 -16.59 9.76
C HIS A 6 -6.97 -15.48 9.66
N LEU A 7 -7.22 -14.30 10.22
CA LEU A 7 -6.27 -13.19 10.26
C LEU A 7 -5.24 -13.35 11.39
N GLY A 8 -5.58 -14.10 12.44
CA GLY A 8 -4.68 -14.45 13.53
C GLY A 8 -3.64 -15.53 13.18
N VAL A 9 -3.82 -16.26 12.07
CA VAL A 9 -2.90 -17.32 11.64
C VAL A 9 -1.55 -16.72 11.24
N MET A 10 -0.46 -17.30 11.75
CA MET A 10 0.89 -16.93 11.38
C MET A 10 1.16 -17.23 9.90
N TRP A 11 1.70 -16.24 9.20
CA TRP A 11 2.17 -16.36 7.82
C TRP A 11 3.61 -15.89 7.75
N SER A 12 4.41 -16.54 6.91
CA SER A 12 5.82 -16.19 6.72
C SER A 12 6.14 -15.92 5.25
N MET A 13 6.93 -14.87 5.02
CA MET A 13 7.58 -14.64 3.75
C MET A 13 8.88 -15.45 3.71
N LYS A 14 9.05 -16.23 2.66
CA LYS A 14 10.26 -17.02 2.44
C LYS A 14 11.04 -16.47 1.25
N ASN A 15 12.35 -16.48 1.39
CA ASN A 15 13.26 -16.26 0.28
C ASN A 15 13.18 -17.43 -0.73
N PRO A 16 13.74 -17.26 -1.94
CA PRO A 16 13.83 -18.35 -2.93
C PRO A 16 14.55 -19.60 -2.42
N ASP A 17 15.49 -19.44 -1.47
CA ASP A 17 16.23 -20.52 -0.82
C ASP A 17 15.44 -21.22 0.31
N GLY A 18 14.22 -20.76 0.61
CA GLY A 18 13.35 -21.31 1.65
C GLY A 18 13.57 -20.74 3.05
N SER A 19 14.56 -19.87 3.26
CA SER A 19 14.77 -19.19 4.54
C SER A 19 13.63 -18.21 4.84
N ILE A 20 13.23 -18.11 6.10
CA ILE A 20 12.15 -17.20 6.51
C ILE A 20 12.73 -15.79 6.62
N MET A 21 12.25 -14.86 5.79
CA MET A 21 12.59 -13.43 5.91
C MET A 21 11.91 -12.82 7.14
N PHE A 22 10.61 -13.08 7.30
CA PHE A 22 9.83 -12.67 8.46
C PHE A 22 8.57 -13.51 8.60
N ALA A 23 8.03 -13.60 9.82
CA ALA A 23 6.78 -14.28 10.13
C ALA A 23 5.91 -13.39 11.02
N MET A 24 4.65 -13.18 10.65
CA MET A 24 3.68 -12.35 11.36
C MET A 24 2.25 -12.89 11.17
N PRO A 25 1.29 -12.55 12.03
CA PRO A 25 -0.12 -12.85 11.78
C PRO A 25 -0.59 -12.26 10.45
N ARG A 26 -1.42 -12.98 9.70
CA ARG A 26 -1.92 -12.56 8.37
C ARG A 26 -2.57 -11.17 8.38
N GLY A 27 -3.31 -10.83 9.42
CA GLY A 27 -3.90 -9.50 9.58
C GLY A 27 -2.84 -8.40 9.66
N SER A 28 -1.76 -8.64 10.40
CA SER A 28 -0.62 -7.71 10.50
C SER A 28 0.12 -7.58 9.19
N VAL A 29 0.30 -8.66 8.43
CA VAL A 29 0.91 -8.62 7.09
C VAL A 29 0.06 -7.77 6.14
N LEU A 30 -1.26 -7.97 6.13
CA LEU A 30 -2.16 -7.18 5.29
C LEU A 30 -2.10 -5.68 5.65
N ARG A 31 -2.18 -5.36 6.94
CA ARG A 31 -2.23 -3.97 7.41
C ARG A 31 -0.91 -3.23 7.26
N CYS A 32 0.18 -3.86 7.70
CA CYS A 32 1.47 -3.19 7.86
C CYS A 32 2.39 -3.36 6.65
N PHE A 33 2.32 -4.52 5.98
CA PHE A 33 3.14 -4.77 4.81
C PHE A 33 2.39 -4.37 3.54
N VAL A 34 1.24 -4.98 3.25
CA VAL A 34 0.55 -4.76 1.96
C VAL A 34 0.00 -3.33 1.83
N LEU A 35 -0.91 -2.92 2.73
CA LEU A 35 -1.60 -1.63 2.59
C LEU A 35 -0.65 -0.43 2.72
N ASN A 36 0.23 -0.44 3.73
CA ASN A 36 1.18 0.66 3.91
C ASN A 36 2.18 0.75 2.74
N HIS A 37 2.63 -0.38 2.19
CA HIS A 37 3.54 -0.40 1.06
C HIS A 37 2.89 0.12 -0.22
N THR A 38 1.62 -0.23 -0.48
CA THR A 38 0.85 0.35 -1.61
C THR A 38 0.70 1.86 -1.45
N ILE A 39 0.39 2.35 -0.24
CA ILE A 39 0.27 3.79 0.02
C ILE A 39 1.62 4.50 -0.20
N HIS A 40 2.71 3.91 0.26
CA HIS A 40 4.06 4.45 0.09
C HIS A 40 4.46 4.57 -1.39
N HIS A 41 4.31 3.49 -2.17
CA HIS A 41 4.64 3.52 -3.61
C HIS A 41 3.71 4.42 -4.40
N ARG A 42 2.43 4.51 -4.02
CA ARG A 42 1.49 5.46 -4.62
C ARG A 42 1.91 6.91 -4.37
N ALA A 43 2.46 7.23 -3.19
CA ALA A 43 3.00 8.55 -2.90
C ALA A 43 4.28 8.84 -3.72
N GLN A 44 5.16 7.84 -3.90
CA GLN A 44 6.35 7.98 -4.74
C GLN A 44 6.01 8.26 -6.21
N LEU A 45 5.02 7.54 -6.76
CA LEU A 45 4.57 7.77 -8.13
C LEU A 45 3.98 9.18 -8.32
N GLN A 46 3.29 9.71 -7.32
CA GLN A 46 2.78 11.09 -7.38
C GLN A 46 3.90 12.12 -7.45
N VAL A 47 5.02 11.93 -6.73
CA VAL A 47 6.19 12.82 -6.85
C VAL A 47 6.76 12.75 -8.27
N TYR A 48 6.84 11.56 -8.85
CA TYR A 48 7.30 11.40 -10.22
C TYR A 48 6.40 12.10 -11.24
N LEU A 49 5.07 12.03 -11.09
CA LEU A 49 4.13 12.75 -11.94
C LEU A 49 4.29 14.27 -11.82
N ARG A 50 4.46 14.81 -10.61
CA ARG A 50 4.73 16.25 -10.40
C ARG A 50 6.04 16.71 -11.06
N LEU A 51 7.09 15.90 -10.99
CA LEU A 51 8.38 16.22 -11.61
C LEU A 51 8.33 16.20 -13.15
N ASN A 52 7.35 15.52 -13.74
CA ASN A 52 7.15 15.46 -15.19
C ASN A 52 6.02 16.38 -15.67
N ASP A 53 5.57 17.33 -14.84
CA ASP A 53 4.47 18.26 -15.13
C ASP A 53 3.16 17.56 -15.58
N LEU A 54 2.96 16.32 -15.14
CA LEU A 54 1.74 15.55 -15.41
C LEU A 54 0.73 15.74 -14.27
N PRO A 55 -0.57 15.84 -14.60
CA PRO A 55 -1.62 16.09 -13.61
C PRO A 55 -1.66 14.94 -12.60
N VAL A 56 -1.64 15.29 -11.31
CA VAL A 56 -1.68 14.30 -10.23
C VAL A 56 -3.11 14.00 -9.84
N PRO A 57 -3.53 12.72 -9.82
CA PRO A 57 -4.89 12.37 -9.41
C PRO A 57 -5.15 12.74 -7.94
N SER A 58 -6.38 13.20 -7.67
CA SER A 58 -6.88 13.49 -6.32
C SER A 58 -6.98 12.22 -5.48
N ILE A 59 -6.21 12.17 -4.39
CA ILE A 59 -5.96 10.94 -3.62
C ILE A 59 -6.50 11.01 -2.18
N TYR A 60 -6.46 12.17 -1.54
CA TYR A 60 -7.05 12.41 -0.21
C TYR A 60 -7.68 13.81 -0.11
N GLY A 61 -8.26 14.29 -1.21
CA GLY A 61 -8.78 15.65 -1.34
C GLY A 61 -8.13 16.41 -2.49
N PRO A 62 -8.64 17.62 -2.78
CA PRO A 62 -8.25 18.41 -3.95
C PRO A 62 -6.74 18.57 -4.04
N THR A 63 -6.18 18.29 -5.21
CA THR A 63 -4.76 18.52 -5.49
C THR A 63 -4.56 19.98 -5.89
N ALA A 64 -3.31 20.42 -6.03
CA ALA A 64 -3.03 21.74 -6.61
C ALA A 64 -3.58 21.88 -8.04
N ASP A 65 -3.78 20.76 -8.73
CA ASP A 65 -4.25 20.68 -10.12
C ASP A 65 -5.77 20.50 -10.23
N ASP A 66 -6.46 20.16 -9.13
CA ASP A 66 -7.93 20.08 -9.04
C ASP A 66 -8.39 20.66 -7.69
N PRO A 67 -8.68 21.98 -7.64
CA PRO A 67 -9.12 22.65 -6.41
C PRO A 67 -10.57 22.31 -6.01
N THR A 68 -11.34 21.59 -6.84
CA THR A 68 -12.79 21.40 -6.64
C THR A 68 -13.24 19.96 -6.41
N GLY A 69 -12.40 18.95 -6.67
CA GLY A 69 -12.72 17.55 -6.35
C GLY A 69 -14.01 17.04 -7.02
N ASN A 70 -14.29 17.50 -8.24
CA ASN A 70 -15.43 17.06 -9.03
C ASN A 70 -14.96 16.09 -10.12
N ASN A 71 -15.11 14.80 -9.84
CA ASN A 71 -15.04 13.69 -10.79
C ASN A 71 -16.43 13.14 -11.10
#